data_AF-A0A2V6XBW8-F1
#
_entry.id   AF-A0A2V6XBW8-F1
#
_cell.length_a   1.000
_cell.length_b   1.000
_cell.length_c   1.000
_cell.angle_alpha   90.00
_cell.angle_beta   90.00
_cell.angle_gamma   90.00
#
_symmetry.space_group_name_H-M   'P 1'
#
loop_
_entity.id
_entity.type
_entity.pdbx_description
1 polymer ?
#
loop_
_entity_poly.entity_id
_entity_poly.type
_entity_poly.pdbx_seq_one_letter_code
_entity_poly.pdbx_strand_id
1 'polypeptide(L)'
;MPIQIPADLTIVTLRSSGRELTQRWTDAYARSVLQGASDLLHARADIEFRLGTCERVVEEMPSGAQADTIDDAGYHYLAAAHGAGNGIRALLVDRVSRAELGGQARQQTRVCLITYGADLGATSRMFAHELGHLLALPHVDGARRSGPGQEREIAAWMRNLMYSGALNPAAELTAAQVRLARSSALARRFGGR
;
A
#
# COMPACT_ATOMS: atom_id res chain seq x y z
N MET A 1 12.10 20.29 -6.52
CA MET A 1 11.01 19.86 -7.40
C MET A 1 10.61 18.48 -6.92
N PRO A 2 9.33 18.25 -6.64
CA PRO A 2 8.86 16.97 -6.12
C PRO A 2 9.19 15.84 -7.09
N ILE A 3 9.51 14.67 -6.53
CA ILE A 3 9.65 13.43 -7.31
C ILE A 3 8.24 12.96 -7.63
N GLN A 4 7.90 12.88 -8.92
CA GLN A 4 6.54 12.56 -9.36
C GLN A 4 6.49 11.15 -9.94
N ILE A 5 5.72 10.27 -9.30
CA ILE A 5 5.63 8.86 -9.65
C ILE A 5 4.19 8.56 -10.10
N PRO A 6 3.96 8.08 -11.33
CA PRO A 6 2.64 7.66 -11.76
C PRO A 6 2.12 6.47 -10.94
N ALA A 7 0.84 6.51 -10.57
CA ALA A 7 0.15 5.47 -9.81
C ALA A 7 -1.12 5.07 -10.56
N ASP A 8 -1.11 3.86 -11.12
CA ASP A 8 -2.30 3.24 -11.69
C ASP A 8 -3.08 2.50 -10.60
N LEU A 9 -4.40 2.62 -10.62
CA LEU A 9 -5.29 1.96 -9.67
C LEU A 9 -6.13 0.91 -10.40
N THR A 10 -6.22 -0.29 -9.83
CA THR A 10 -7.08 -1.37 -10.33
C THR A 10 -8.00 -1.79 -9.19
N ILE A 11 -9.30 -1.47 -9.30
CA ILE A 11 -10.33 -1.93 -8.38
C ILE A 11 -10.70 -3.37 -8.76
N VAL A 12 -10.38 -4.32 -7.89
CA VAL A 12 -10.56 -5.75 -8.14
C VAL A 12 -11.81 -6.24 -7.42
N THR A 13 -12.83 -6.62 -8.19
CA THR A 13 -14.00 -7.34 -7.69
C THR A 13 -13.77 -8.84 -7.86
N LEU A 14 -13.87 -9.62 -6.78
CA LEU A 14 -13.76 -11.06 -6.87
C LEU A 14 -15.05 -11.68 -7.40
N ARG A 15 -14.94 -12.74 -8.20
CA ARG A 15 -16.03 -13.61 -8.60
C ARG A 15 -15.88 -14.96 -7.90
N SER A 16 -16.96 -15.42 -7.29
CA SER A 16 -17.03 -16.73 -6.64
C SER A 16 -18.34 -17.42 -7.00
N SER A 17 -18.28 -18.70 -7.36
CA SER A 17 -19.44 -19.50 -7.77
C SER A 17 -20.28 -18.83 -8.88
N GLY A 18 -19.61 -18.23 -9.87
CA GLY A 18 -20.26 -17.55 -11.00
C GLY A 18 -20.93 -16.20 -10.65
N ARG A 19 -20.72 -15.67 -9.44
CA ARG A 19 -21.28 -14.38 -9.00
C ARG A 19 -20.19 -13.43 -8.56
N GLU A 20 -20.33 -12.17 -8.95
CA GLU A 20 -19.47 -11.10 -8.47
C GLU A 20 -19.80 -10.80 -7.01
N LEU A 21 -18.77 -10.71 -6.19
CA LEU A 21 -18.90 -10.33 -4.80
C LEU A 21 -19.10 -8.82 -4.69
N THR A 22 -19.69 -8.39 -3.57
CA THR A 22 -19.87 -6.97 -3.28
C THR A 22 -18.53 -6.24 -3.28
N GLN A 23 -18.51 -5.06 -3.91
CA GLN A 23 -17.35 -4.19 -4.02
C GLN A 23 -17.67 -2.83 -3.40
N ARG A 24 -16.91 -2.43 -2.37
CA ARG A 24 -17.07 -1.13 -1.70
C ARG A 24 -16.24 -0.02 -2.33
N TRP A 25 -15.14 -0.36 -3.02
CA TRP A 25 -14.33 0.64 -3.71
C TRP A 25 -15.09 1.28 -4.87
N THR A 26 -15.18 2.61 -4.81
CA THR A 26 -15.60 3.47 -5.92
C THR A 26 -14.39 4.22 -6.45
N ASP A 27 -14.45 4.64 -7.72
CA ASP A 27 -13.39 5.43 -8.35
C ASP A 27 -13.12 6.74 -7.57
N ALA A 28 -14.17 7.39 -7.06
CA ALA A 28 -14.05 8.61 -6.27
C ALA A 28 -13.31 8.37 -4.94
N TYR A 29 -13.64 7.25 -4.25
CA TYR A 29 -12.97 6.88 -3.01
C TYR A 29 -11.51 6.48 -3.26
N ALA A 30 -11.26 5.67 -4.30
CA ALA A 30 -9.92 5.26 -4.72
C ALA A 30 -8.99 6.45 -4.98
N ARG A 31 -9.49 7.44 -5.73
CA ARG A 31 -8.75 8.69 -6.02
C ARG A 31 -8.46 9.49 -4.76
N SER A 32 -9.45 9.64 -3.87
CA SER A 32 -9.28 10.35 -2.60
C SER A 32 -8.25 9.67 -1.70
N VAL A 33 -8.27 8.33 -1.65
CA VAL A 33 -7.32 7.52 -0.88
C VAL A 33 -5.90 7.66 -1.42
N LEU A 34 -5.71 7.61 -2.74
CA LEU A 34 -4.40 7.86 -3.36
C LEU A 34 -3.89 9.28 -3.06
N GLN A 35 -4.77 10.28 -3.18
CA GLN A 35 -4.40 11.67 -2.89
C GLN A 35 -3.93 11.82 -1.44
N GLY A 36 -4.71 11.32 -0.48
CA GLY A 36 -4.32 11.37 0.93
C GLY A 36 -3.00 10.64 1.22
N ALA A 37 -2.78 9.49 0.57
CA ALA A 37 -1.52 8.76 0.70
C ALA A 37 -0.32 9.53 0.12
N SER A 38 -0.52 10.15 -1.06
CA SER A 38 0.47 11.00 -1.70
C SER A 38 0.80 12.23 -0.86
N ASP A 39 -0.21 12.88 -0.26
CA ASP A 39 -0.02 14.09 0.56
C ASP A 39 0.86 13.81 1.78
N LEU A 40 0.69 12.65 2.43
CA LEU A 40 1.51 12.22 3.57
C LEU A 40 2.99 12.07 3.18
N LEU A 41 3.27 11.50 2.01
CA LEU A 41 4.64 11.33 1.52
C LEU A 41 5.21 12.64 0.97
N HIS A 42 4.40 13.48 0.32
CA HIS A 42 4.82 14.78 -0.17
C HIS A 42 5.25 15.69 0.98
N ALA A 43 4.44 15.78 2.04
CA ALA A 43 4.68 16.65 3.18
C ALA A 43 6.03 16.40 3.89
N ARG A 44 6.52 15.15 3.86
CA ARG A 44 7.77 14.76 4.56
C ARG A 44 8.93 14.46 3.63
N ALA A 45 8.65 13.91 2.45
CA ALA A 45 9.67 13.41 1.55
C ALA A 45 9.69 14.10 0.18
N ASP A 46 8.78 15.04 -0.11
CA ASP A 46 8.67 15.73 -1.41
C ASP A 46 8.59 14.71 -2.58
N ILE A 47 7.79 13.66 -2.36
CA ILE A 47 7.43 12.61 -3.32
C ILE A 47 5.92 12.65 -3.51
N GLU A 48 5.46 12.77 -4.75
CA GLU A 48 4.05 12.76 -5.14
C GLU A 48 3.74 11.50 -5.95
N PHE A 49 2.65 10.82 -5.60
CA PHE A 49 2.08 9.76 -6.42
C PHE A 49 0.88 10.31 -7.18
N ARG A 50 1.04 10.43 -8.50
CA ARG A 50 0.04 11.04 -9.37
C ARG A 50 -0.82 9.98 -10.01
N LEU A 51 -2.12 10.15 -9.93
CA LEU A 51 -3.06 9.25 -10.58
C LEU A 51 -2.75 9.12 -12.08
N GLY A 52 -2.50 7.90 -12.53
CA GLY A 52 -2.46 7.52 -13.94
C GLY A 52 -3.85 7.07 -14.38
N THR A 53 -4.07 5.76 -14.42
CA THR A 53 -5.38 5.17 -14.67
C THR A 53 -6.10 4.75 -13.38
N CYS A 54 -7.43 4.60 -13.47
CA CYS A 54 -8.25 3.94 -12.47
C CYS A 54 -9.20 3.01 -13.23
N GLU A 55 -8.96 1.71 -13.15
CA GLU A 55 -9.74 0.69 -13.87
C GLU A 55 -10.49 -0.23 -12.90
N ARG A 56 -11.53 -0.88 -13.39
CA ARG A 56 -12.32 -1.85 -12.64
C ARG A 56 -12.24 -3.19 -13.35
N VAL A 57 -11.92 -4.24 -12.61
CA VAL A 57 -11.78 -5.60 -13.14
C VAL A 57 -12.55 -6.58 -12.28
N VAL A 58 -12.94 -7.70 -12.89
CA VAL A 58 -13.56 -8.81 -12.20
C VAL A 58 -12.64 -10.02 -12.36
N GLU A 59 -12.21 -10.58 -11.24
CA GLU A 59 -11.22 -11.65 -11.20
C GLU A 59 -11.78 -12.89 -10.50
N GLU A 60 -11.43 -14.06 -11.03
CA GLU A 60 -11.71 -15.34 -10.38
C GLU A 60 -10.39 -15.89 -9.87
N MET A 61 -10.32 -16.16 -8.56
CA MET A 61 -9.09 -16.69 -7.96
C MET A 61 -8.77 -18.08 -8.55
N PRO A 62 -7.48 -18.41 -8.73
CA PRO A 62 -7.09 -19.69 -9.31
C PRO A 62 -7.57 -20.87 -8.44
N SER A 63 -7.83 -22.01 -9.07
CA SER A 63 -8.23 -23.24 -8.39
C SER A 63 -7.28 -23.59 -7.25
N GLY A 64 -7.83 -23.78 -6.04
CA GLY A 64 -7.08 -24.10 -4.83
C GLY A 64 -6.74 -22.89 -3.94
N ALA A 65 -6.97 -21.66 -4.42
CA ALA A 65 -7.00 -20.47 -3.57
C ALA A 65 -8.38 -20.29 -2.93
N GLN A 66 -8.47 -19.46 -1.89
CA GLN A 66 -9.78 -19.04 -1.38
C GLN A 66 -10.50 -18.19 -2.43
N ALA A 67 -11.72 -18.58 -2.79
CA ALA A 67 -12.43 -17.97 -3.91
C ALA A 67 -13.01 -16.57 -3.59
N ASP A 68 -13.16 -16.23 -2.32
CA ASP A 68 -13.86 -15.03 -1.86
C ASP A 68 -13.00 -14.05 -1.05
N THR A 69 -11.72 -14.37 -0.85
CA THR A 69 -10.74 -13.49 -0.21
C THR A 69 -9.40 -13.59 -0.93
N ILE A 70 -8.57 -12.55 -0.81
CA ILE A 70 -7.19 -12.57 -1.33
C ILE A 70 -6.23 -12.93 -0.20
N ASP A 71 -5.50 -14.02 -0.39
CA ASP A 71 -4.34 -14.41 0.41
C ASP A 71 -3.03 -14.08 -0.32
N ASP A 72 -1.89 -14.54 0.21
CA ASP A 72 -0.58 -14.33 -0.41
C ASP A 72 -0.52 -14.85 -1.86
N ALA A 73 -1.14 -16.01 -2.14
CA ALA A 73 -1.16 -16.61 -3.47
C ALA A 73 -2.04 -15.79 -4.43
N GLY A 74 -3.21 -15.34 -3.96
CA GLY A 74 -4.08 -14.42 -4.69
C GLY A 74 -3.40 -13.09 -5.00
N TYR A 75 -2.64 -12.53 -4.06
CA TYR A 75 -1.84 -11.33 -4.31
C TYR A 75 -0.81 -11.56 -5.40
N HIS A 76 -0.07 -12.68 -5.35
CA HIS A 76 0.91 -13.02 -6.37
C HIS A 76 0.28 -13.19 -7.76
N TYR A 77 -0.87 -13.85 -7.83
CA TYR A 77 -1.65 -13.99 -9.05
C TYR A 77 -2.06 -12.62 -9.61
N LEU A 78 -2.68 -11.77 -8.80
CA LEU A 78 -3.14 -10.45 -9.23
C LEU A 78 -1.98 -9.53 -9.62
N ALA A 79 -0.87 -9.54 -8.89
CA ALA A 79 0.31 -8.74 -9.22
C ALA A 79 0.99 -9.19 -10.52
N ALA A 80 0.85 -10.46 -10.90
CA ALA A 80 1.31 -10.97 -12.18
C ALA A 80 0.36 -10.61 -13.34
N ALA A 81 -0.96 -10.67 -13.11
CA ALA A 81 -1.98 -10.29 -14.09
C ALA A 81 -2.00 -8.77 -14.35
N HIS A 82 -1.76 -7.99 -13.30
CA HIS A 82 -1.87 -6.53 -13.28
C HIS A 82 -0.52 -5.92 -12.91
N GLY A 83 0.38 -5.87 -13.89
CA GLY A 83 1.73 -5.32 -13.70
C GLY A 83 1.76 -3.80 -13.54
N ALA A 84 2.74 -3.30 -12.80
CA ALA A 84 3.03 -1.87 -12.77
C ALA A 84 3.69 -1.44 -14.08
N GLY A 85 3.12 -0.43 -14.75
CA GLY A 85 3.68 0.17 -15.96
C GLY A 85 4.97 0.95 -15.67
N ASN A 86 4.99 2.23 -16.03
CA ASN A 86 6.18 3.06 -15.81
C ASN A 86 6.40 3.42 -14.33
N GLY A 87 5.33 3.56 -13.54
CA GLY A 87 5.35 3.90 -12.12
C GLY A 87 5.03 2.69 -11.22
N ILE A 88 3.96 2.82 -10.42
CA ILE A 88 3.43 1.78 -9.53
C ILE A 88 2.01 1.38 -9.95
N ARG A 89 1.55 0.22 -9.44
CA ARG A 89 0.13 -0.16 -9.51
C ARG A 89 -0.41 -0.54 -8.13
N ALA A 90 -1.59 -0.05 -7.80
CA ALA A 90 -2.31 -0.41 -6.60
C ALA A 90 -3.54 -1.26 -6.92
N LEU A 91 -3.59 -2.46 -6.37
CA LEU A 91 -4.70 -3.38 -6.42
C LEU A 91 -5.62 -3.08 -5.23
N LEU A 92 -6.78 -2.49 -5.51
CA LEU A 92 -7.74 -2.06 -4.49
C LEU A 92 -8.78 -3.16 -4.32
N VAL A 93 -8.78 -3.78 -3.14
CA VAL A 93 -9.52 -5.02 -2.89
C VAL A 93 -10.41 -4.86 -1.67
N ASP A 94 -11.52 -5.60 -1.66
CA ASP A 94 -12.47 -5.52 -0.55
C ASP A 94 -12.23 -6.57 0.55
N ARG A 95 -11.76 -7.76 0.15
CA ARG A 95 -11.68 -8.94 1.01
C ARG A 95 -10.30 -9.58 0.93
N VAL A 96 -9.66 -9.73 2.07
CA VAL A 96 -8.39 -10.46 2.24
C VAL A 96 -8.51 -11.46 3.37
N SER A 97 -7.73 -12.54 3.32
CA SER A 97 -7.73 -13.58 4.35
C SER A 97 -7.03 -13.13 5.64
N ARG A 98 -6.13 -12.14 5.55
CA ARG A 98 -5.39 -11.53 6.66
C ARG A 98 -5.65 -10.02 6.74
N ALA A 99 -6.86 -9.66 7.17
CA ALA A 99 -7.29 -8.27 7.27
C ALA A 99 -6.39 -7.43 8.20
N GLU A 100 -5.75 -8.07 9.18
CA GLU A 100 -4.81 -7.43 10.11
C GLU A 100 -3.56 -6.86 9.43
N LEU A 101 -3.21 -7.34 8.24
CA LEU A 101 -2.05 -6.85 7.49
C LEU A 101 -2.36 -5.55 6.74
N GLY A 102 -3.64 -5.23 6.50
CA GLY A 102 -4.09 -3.99 5.85
C GLY A 102 -3.72 -3.88 4.37
N GLY A 103 -2.47 -4.11 4.00
CA GLY A 103 -1.98 -4.09 2.64
C GLY A 103 -0.80 -5.03 2.44
N GLN A 104 -0.30 -5.07 1.21
CA GLN A 104 0.88 -5.86 0.85
C GLN A 104 1.59 -5.25 -0.33
N ALA A 105 2.90 -5.04 -0.22
CA ALA A 105 3.71 -4.49 -1.30
C ALA A 105 4.90 -5.40 -1.65
N ARG A 106 5.32 -5.32 -2.92
CA ARG A 106 6.55 -5.92 -3.42
C ARG A 106 7.29 -4.91 -4.29
N GLN A 107 8.46 -4.49 -3.82
CA GLN A 107 9.29 -3.52 -4.52
C GLN A 107 9.68 -3.99 -5.94
N GLN A 108 9.91 -5.29 -6.13
CA GLN A 108 10.34 -5.87 -7.40
C GLN A 108 9.27 -5.73 -8.50
N THR A 109 8.01 -5.94 -8.15
CA THR A 109 6.88 -5.79 -9.10
C THR A 109 6.37 -4.36 -9.17
N ARG A 110 6.68 -3.52 -8.17
CA ARG A 110 6.12 -2.17 -7.98
C ARG A 110 4.59 -2.17 -7.85
N VAL A 111 4.05 -3.31 -7.40
CA VAL A 111 2.62 -3.52 -7.16
C VAL A 111 2.39 -3.56 -5.66
N CYS A 112 1.37 -2.86 -5.19
CA CYS A 112 0.85 -3.01 -3.84
C CYS A 112 -0.64 -3.35 -3.86
N LEU A 113 -1.11 -4.01 -2.82
CA LEU A 113 -2.52 -4.32 -2.57
C LEU A 113 -2.99 -3.51 -1.38
N ILE A 114 -4.14 -2.87 -1.51
CA ILE A 114 -4.75 -2.03 -0.47
C ILE A 114 -6.15 -2.55 -0.19
N THR A 115 -6.41 -2.89 1.06
CA THR A 115 -7.74 -3.31 1.50
C THR A 115 -8.63 -2.11 1.79
N TYR A 116 -9.95 -2.29 1.66
CA TYR A 116 -10.90 -1.28 2.08
C TYR A 116 -10.85 -1.09 3.61
N GLY A 117 -10.32 0.05 4.05
CA GLY A 117 -10.18 0.38 5.48
C GLY A 117 -11.46 0.92 6.13
N ALA A 118 -11.37 1.28 7.41
CA ALA A 118 -12.49 1.78 8.20
C ALA A 118 -12.98 3.17 7.74
N ASP A 119 -12.05 4.04 7.35
CA ASP A 119 -12.32 5.41 6.88
C ASP A 119 -11.25 5.86 5.88
N LEU A 120 -11.49 7.02 5.24
CA LEU A 120 -10.60 7.60 4.24
C LEU A 120 -9.18 7.82 4.77
N GLY A 121 -9.04 8.37 5.98
CA GLY A 121 -7.75 8.69 6.58
C GLY A 121 -6.96 7.44 6.95
N ALA A 122 -7.61 6.44 7.55
CA ALA A 122 -7.00 5.15 7.87
C ALA A 122 -6.54 4.43 6.59
N THR A 123 -7.38 4.40 5.56
CA THR A 123 -7.05 3.77 4.27
C THR A 123 -5.92 4.51 3.55
N SER A 124 -5.90 5.84 3.61
CA SER A 124 -4.81 6.67 3.05
C SER A 124 -3.47 6.43 3.75
N ARG A 125 -3.46 6.27 5.07
CA ARG A 125 -2.22 5.94 5.83
C ARG A 125 -1.71 4.55 5.50
N MET A 126 -2.60 3.57 5.43
CA MET A 126 -2.27 2.21 4.99
C MET A 126 -1.66 2.23 3.59
N PHE A 127 -2.24 3.01 2.66
CA PHE A 127 -1.67 3.13 1.32
C PHE A 127 -0.31 3.84 1.34
N ALA A 128 -0.15 4.93 2.11
CA ALA A 128 1.14 5.59 2.26
C ALA A 128 2.22 4.65 2.84
N HIS A 129 1.85 3.75 3.76
CA HIS A 129 2.72 2.71 4.29
C HIS A 129 3.20 1.74 3.19
N GLU A 130 2.27 1.21 2.39
CA GLU A 130 2.63 0.32 1.28
C GLU A 130 3.47 1.03 0.20
N LEU A 131 3.17 2.29 -0.10
CA LEU A 131 4.01 3.11 -0.97
C LEU A 131 5.42 3.30 -0.38
N GLY A 132 5.54 3.42 0.94
CA GLY A 132 6.83 3.40 1.65
C GLY A 132 7.63 2.12 1.39
N HIS A 133 6.98 0.96 1.41
CA HIS A 133 7.64 -0.30 1.04
C HIS A 133 8.10 -0.33 -0.42
N LEU A 134 7.32 0.22 -1.37
CA LEU A 134 7.76 0.36 -2.76
C LEU A 134 8.94 1.33 -2.92
N LEU A 135 9.10 2.26 -1.98
CA LEU A 135 10.25 3.17 -1.83
C LEU A 135 11.38 2.56 -0.97
N ALA A 136 11.40 1.23 -0.80
CA ALA A 136 12.43 0.48 -0.08
C ALA A 136 12.53 0.80 1.42
N LEU A 137 11.44 1.27 2.05
CA LEU A 137 11.41 1.48 3.49
C LEU A 137 10.98 0.19 4.21
N PRO A 138 11.82 -0.38 5.09
CA PRO A 138 11.43 -1.53 5.92
C PRO A 138 10.55 -1.08 7.09
N HIS A 139 9.91 -2.06 7.75
CA HIS A 139 9.25 -1.83 9.03
C HIS A 139 10.26 -1.35 10.08
N VAL A 140 9.88 -0.35 10.88
CA VAL A 140 10.74 0.23 11.92
C VAL A 140 10.90 -0.70 13.12
N ASP A 141 9.94 -1.61 13.31
CA ASP A 141 9.84 -2.55 14.42
C ASP A 141 10.32 -3.97 14.07
N GLY A 142 11.09 -4.14 13.00
CA GLY A 142 11.65 -5.44 12.61
C GLY A 142 12.58 -6.08 13.65
N ALA A 143 13.10 -5.30 14.61
CA ALA A 143 13.93 -5.78 15.72
C ALA A 143 13.12 -6.06 17.01
N ARG A 144 11.79 -5.90 16.98
CA ARG A 144 10.91 -6.06 18.13
C ARG A 144 11.02 -7.47 18.70
N ARG A 145 11.19 -7.55 20.02
CA ARG A 145 11.22 -8.83 20.76
C ARG A 145 9.92 -9.05 21.52
N SER A 146 9.58 -10.31 21.77
CA SER A 146 8.51 -10.67 22.71
C SER A 146 9.00 -10.46 24.15
N GLY A 147 8.19 -9.80 24.98
CA GLY A 147 8.49 -9.55 26.40
C GLY A 147 8.50 -8.07 26.78
N PRO A 148 8.54 -7.76 28.09
CA PRO A 148 8.53 -6.39 28.62
C PRO A 148 9.85 -5.64 28.34
N GLY A 149 9.84 -4.32 28.53
CA GLY A 149 11.06 -3.50 28.50
C GLY A 149 11.34 -2.79 27.18
N GLN A 150 10.37 -2.74 26.27
CA GLN A 150 10.45 -2.01 24.98
C GLN A 150 9.35 -0.93 24.86
N GLU A 151 8.76 -0.51 25.98
CA GLU A 151 7.57 0.36 25.98
C GLU A 151 7.87 1.72 25.33
N ARG A 152 9.09 2.24 25.51
CA ARG A 152 9.52 3.51 24.89
C ARG A 152 9.70 3.36 23.39
N GLU A 153 10.31 2.26 22.94
CA GLU A 153 10.51 1.92 21.53
C GLU A 153 9.16 1.72 20.84
N ILE A 154 8.24 0.98 21.46
CA ILE A 154 6.88 0.76 20.95
C ILE A 154 6.17 2.10 20.75
N ALA A 155 6.21 3.00 21.74
CA ALA A 155 5.60 4.30 21.62
C ALA A 155 6.21 5.14 20.47
N ALA A 156 7.52 5.02 20.25
CA ALA A 156 8.19 5.66 19.12
C ALA A 156 7.80 5.02 17.77
N TRP A 157 7.74 3.70 17.70
CA TRP A 157 7.30 2.96 16.52
C TRP A 157 5.87 3.30 16.13
N MET A 158 4.93 3.36 17.07
CA MET A 158 3.53 3.71 16.79
C MET A 158 3.35 5.09 16.13
N ARG A 159 4.33 6.00 16.27
CA ARG A 159 4.34 7.31 15.60
C ARG A 159 5.08 7.31 14.26
N ASN A 160 5.56 6.16 13.82
CA ASN A 160 6.25 6.01 12.54
C ASN A 160 5.28 5.48 11.49
N LEU A 161 5.32 6.06 10.28
CA LEU A 161 4.49 5.60 9.17
C LEU A 161 4.80 4.14 8.78
N MET A 162 6.04 3.68 8.97
CA MET A 162 6.48 2.31 8.66
C MET A 162 6.37 1.37 9.86
N TYR A 163 5.44 1.61 10.79
CA TYR A 163 5.13 0.65 11.84
C TYR A 163 4.24 -0.48 11.32
N SER A 164 4.56 -1.73 11.66
CA SER A 164 3.78 -2.89 11.20
C SER A 164 2.39 -3.01 11.83
N GLY A 165 2.13 -2.30 12.94
CA GLY A 165 0.84 -2.32 13.64
C GLY A 165 -0.11 -1.20 13.20
N ALA A 166 -1.11 -0.92 14.04
CA ALA A 166 -2.09 0.12 13.77
C ALA A 166 -1.43 1.51 13.61
N LEU A 167 -1.65 2.12 12.44
CA LEU A 167 -1.04 3.39 12.08
C LEU A 167 -1.72 4.56 12.79
N ASN A 168 -0.95 5.27 13.62
CA ASN A 168 -1.39 6.48 14.30
C ASN A 168 -1.76 7.58 13.27
N PRO A 169 -2.82 8.38 13.50
CA PRO A 169 -3.15 9.51 12.62
C PRO A 169 -2.02 10.52 12.41
N ALA A 170 -1.12 10.66 13.38
CA ALA A 170 0.07 11.51 13.32
C ALA A 170 1.36 10.73 12.97
N ALA A 171 1.24 9.55 12.38
CA ALA A 171 2.39 8.74 11.99
C ALA A 171 3.15 9.37 10.81
N GLU A 172 4.48 9.47 10.93
CA GLU A 172 5.33 10.16 9.95
C GLU A 172 6.62 9.41 9.65
N LEU A 173 7.29 9.78 8.56
CA LEU A 173 8.63 9.31 8.24
C LEU A 173 9.69 10.08 9.03
N THR A 174 10.72 9.36 9.49
CA THR A 174 11.93 9.98 10.03
C THR A 174 12.78 10.60 8.92
N ALA A 175 13.68 11.52 9.29
CA ALA A 175 14.63 12.11 8.33
C ALA A 175 15.50 11.06 7.62
N ALA A 176 15.84 9.94 8.29
CA ALA A 176 16.59 8.85 7.68
C ALA A 176 15.75 8.11 6.62
N GLN A 177 14.48 7.81 6.93
CA GLN A 177 13.55 7.20 5.97
C GLN A 177 13.27 8.13 4.79
N VAL A 178 13.16 9.44 5.01
CA VAL A 178 13.02 10.42 3.91
C VAL A 178 14.19 10.33 2.93
N ARG A 179 15.43 10.32 3.42
CA ARG A 179 16.61 10.15 2.55
C ARG A 179 16.61 8.82 1.82
N LEU A 180 16.26 7.73 2.51
CA LEU A 180 16.18 6.39 1.91
C LEU A 180 15.11 6.32 0.81
N ALA A 181 13.91 6.86 1.06
CA ALA A 181 12.81 6.89 0.12
C ALA A 181 13.18 7.63 -1.17
N ARG A 182 13.79 8.83 -1.03
CA ARG A 182 14.20 9.67 -2.17
C ARG A 182 15.33 9.08 -3.00
N SER A 183 16.19 8.26 -2.39
CA SER A 183 17.30 7.56 -3.06
C SER A 183 16.94 6.14 -3.54
N SER A 184 15.70 5.69 -3.27
CA SER A 184 15.22 4.36 -3.66
C SER A 184 15.32 4.13 -5.18
N ALA A 185 15.39 2.86 -5.59
CA ALA A 185 15.43 2.51 -7.01
C ALA A 185 14.21 3.05 -7.78
N LEU A 186 13.03 3.02 -7.14
CA LEU A 186 11.82 3.60 -7.71
C LEU A 186 11.93 5.12 -7.86
N ALA A 187 12.28 5.84 -6.79
CA ALA A 187 12.39 7.30 -6.83
C ALA A 187 13.46 7.80 -7.82
N ARG A 188 14.60 7.12 -7.92
CA ARG A 188 15.67 7.46 -8.87
C ARG A 188 15.23 7.41 -10.34
N ARG A 189 14.27 6.55 -10.70
CA ARG A 189 13.68 6.52 -12.05
C ARG A 189 12.97 7.84 -12.42
N PHE A 190 12.60 8.62 -11.41
CA PHE A 190 11.84 9.87 -11.54
C PHE A 190 12.63 11.06 -10.99
N GLY A 191 13.96 10.98 -10.99
CA GLY A 191 14.84 12.09 -10.60
C GLY A 191 15.19 12.18 -9.12
N GLY A 192 14.81 11.18 -8.32
CA GLY A 192 15.25 11.04 -6.92
C GLY A 192 16.78 10.89 -6.79
N ARG A 193 17.31 11.28 -5.63
CA ARG A 193 18.74 11.23 -5.27
C ARG A 193 18.90 10.83 -3.81
#